data_AF-A0A3D3VC43-F1
#
_entry.id   AF-A0A3D3VC43-F1
#
_cell.length_a   1.000
_cell.length_b   1.000
_cell.length_c   1.000
_cell.angle_alpha   90.00
_cell.angle_beta   90.00
_cell.angle_gamma   90.00
#
_symmetry.space_group_name_H-M   'P 1'
#
loop_
_entity.id
_entity.type
_entity.pdbx_description
1 polymer ?
#
loop_
_entity_poly.entity_id
_entity_poly.type
_entity_poly.pdbx_seq_one_letter_code
_entity_poly.pdbx_strand_id
1 'polypeptide(L)'
;SPKVQRTLAAVGYLLGAAFFLMIITGGWQESIASFVEGEYEGEGALRVPSWPARWTVIGGSALAMLNYLVMAYIDIFKPELLDSEVNPDTPPQH
;
A
#
# COMPACT_ATOMS: atom_id res chain seq x y z
N SER A 1 -8.40 -21.49 15.13
CA SER A 1 -7.04 -21.76 15.64
C SER A 1 -6.20 -20.52 15.42
N PRO A 2 -5.61 -19.93 16.48
CA PRO A 2 -4.88 -18.65 16.40
C PRO A 2 -3.74 -18.69 15.37
N LYS A 3 -3.06 -19.83 15.25
CA LYS A 3 -1.95 -20.02 14.30
C LYS A 3 -2.37 -19.92 12.84
N VAL A 4 -3.54 -20.45 12.48
CA VAL A 4 -4.06 -20.42 11.11
C VAL A 4 -4.45 -19.00 10.70
N GLN A 5 -5.10 -18.28 11.63
CA GLN A 5 -5.46 -16.88 11.41
C GLN A 5 -4.22 -16.02 11.15
N ARG A 6 -3.14 -16.27 11.91
CA ARG A 6 -1.87 -15.57 11.76
C ARG A 6 -1.15 -15.90 10.44
N THR A 7 -1.09 -17.17 10.04
CA THR A 7 -0.56 -17.53 8.72
C THR A 7 -1.34 -16.87 7.59
N LEU A 8 -2.67 -16.84 7.67
CA LEU A 8 -3.51 -16.17 6.67
C LEU A 8 -3.30 -14.64 6.66
N ALA A 9 -3.14 -14.02 7.84
CA ALA A 9 -2.84 -12.59 7.95
C ALA A 9 -1.49 -12.25 7.31
N ALA A 10 -0.43 -13.00 7.65
CA ALA A 10 0.90 -12.82 7.06
C ALA A 10 0.88 -12.95 5.52
N VAL A 11 0.18 -13.96 4.99
CA VAL A 11 -0.01 -14.11 3.55
C VAL A 11 -0.78 -12.93 2.96
N GLY A 12 -1.85 -12.50 3.61
CA GLY A 12 -2.62 -11.32 3.21
C GLY A 12 -1.77 -10.06 3.15
N TYR A 13 -0.85 -9.87 4.11
CA TYR A 13 0.01 -8.71 4.12
C TYR A 13 1.01 -8.70 2.96
N LEU A 14 1.63 -9.85 2.68
CA LEU A 14 2.55 -10.01 1.56
C LEU A 14 1.85 -9.83 0.21
N LEU A 15 0.64 -10.36 0.06
CA LEU A 15 -0.17 -10.16 -1.15
C LEU A 15 -0.55 -8.68 -1.33
N GLY A 16 -0.92 -7.98 -0.25
CA GLY A 16 -1.19 -6.54 -0.29
C GLY A 16 0.04 -5.74 -0.73
N ALA A 17 1.20 -6.00 -0.13
CA ALA A 17 2.45 -5.35 -0.51
C ALA A 17 2.82 -5.62 -1.98
N ALA A 18 2.68 -6.87 -2.44
CA ALA A 18 2.96 -7.25 -3.82
C ALA A 18 1.99 -6.57 -4.81
N PHE A 19 0.71 -6.47 -4.47
CA PHE A 19 -0.29 -5.78 -5.29
C PHE A 19 0.03 -4.29 -5.45
N PHE A 20 0.37 -3.60 -4.36
CA PHE A 20 0.74 -2.18 -4.45
C PHE A 20 2.08 -1.97 -5.15
N LEU A 21 3.03 -2.89 -5.00
CA LEU A 21 4.27 -2.87 -5.78
C LEU A 21 3.97 -2.96 -7.29
N MET A 22 3.05 -3.83 -7.71
CA MET A 22 2.63 -3.92 -9.12
C MET A 22 2.02 -2.61 -9.61
N ILE A 23 1.17 -1.95 -8.82
CA ILE A 23 0.59 -0.63 -9.17
C ILE A 23 1.70 0.40 -9.37
N ILE A 24 2.67 0.46 -8.46
CA ILE A 24 3.78 1.40 -8.54
C ILE A 24 4.60 1.12 -9.81
N THR A 25 4.99 -0.13 -10.05
CA THR A 25 5.83 -0.48 -11.21
C THR A 25 5.10 -0.34 -12.54
N GLY A 26 3.79 -0.64 -12.58
CA GLY A 26 2.97 -0.49 -13.78
C GLY A 26 2.71 0.98 -14.11
N GLY A 27 2.40 1.79 -13.10
CA GLY A 27 2.16 3.22 -13.28
C GLY A 27 3.43 4.06 -13.46
N TRP A 28 4.63 3.53 -13.14
CA TRP A 28 5.88 4.30 -13.12
C TRP A 28 6.26 4.90 -14.48
N GLN A 29 6.25 4.08 -15.53
CA GLN A 29 6.66 4.52 -16.88
C GLN A 29 5.66 5.52 -17.47
N GLU A 30 4.36 5.25 -17.34
CA GLU A 30 3.28 6.11 -17.82
C GLU A 30 3.20 7.44 -17.06
N SER A 31 3.49 7.42 -15.75
CA SER A 31 3.51 8.64 -14.92
C SER A 31 4.70 9.53 -15.23
N ILE A 32 5.88 8.96 -15.51
CA ILE A 32 7.05 9.73 -15.93
C ILE A 32 6.84 10.29 -17.33
N ALA A 33 6.33 9.49 -18.28
CA ALA A 33 6.04 9.95 -19.64
C ALA A 33 5.02 11.12 -19.61
N SER A 34 3.91 10.97 -18.88
CA SER A 34 2.89 12.01 -18.73
C SER A 34 3.37 13.28 -18.03
N PHE A 35 4.32 13.17 -17.08
CA PHE A 35 4.93 14.31 -16.40
C PHE A 35 5.90 15.08 -17.31
N VAL A 36 6.62 14.38 -18.20
CA VAL A 36 7.59 14.98 -19.12
C VAL A 36 6.92 15.51 -20.39
N GLU A 37 5.93 14.80 -20.93
CA GLU A 37 5.29 15.11 -22.21
C GLU A 37 4.16 16.13 -22.09
N GLY A 38 3.68 16.41 -20.87
CA GLY A 38 2.56 17.32 -20.67
C GLY A 38 1.31 16.81 -21.40
N GLU A 39 1.02 15.51 -21.26
CA GLU A 39 -0.20 14.89 -21.78
C GLU A 39 -1.41 15.61 -21.13
N TYR A 40 -1.96 16.54 -21.89
CA TYR A 40 -3.18 17.25 -21.56
C TYR A 40 -4.33 16.50 -22.23
N GLU A 41 -5.10 15.75 -21.44
CA GLU A 41 -6.34 15.17 -21.93
C GLU A 41 -7.37 16.32 -22.10
N GLY A 42 -7.82 16.55 -23.34
CA GLY A 42 -8.83 17.55 -23.67
C GLY A 42 -8.93 17.85 -25.18
N GLU A 43 -10.02 17.42 -25.82
CA GLU A 43 -10.41 17.98 -27.12
C GLU A 43 -10.90 19.43 -26.92
N GLY A 44 -10.14 20.41 -27.41
CA GLY A 44 -10.46 21.84 -27.32
C GLY A 44 -9.67 22.62 -26.26
N ALA A 45 -10.06 23.89 -26.02
CA ALA A 45 -9.30 24.89 -25.26
C ALA A 45 -9.09 24.61 -23.75
N LEU A 46 -9.52 23.45 -23.24
CA LEU A 46 -9.35 23.05 -21.84
C LEU A 46 -8.46 21.80 -21.77
N ARG A 47 -7.18 22.05 -21.51
CA ARG A 47 -6.13 21.05 -21.39
C ARG A 47 -5.88 20.78 -19.91
N VAL A 48 -6.50 19.74 -19.35
CA VAL A 48 -6.30 19.41 -17.92
C VAL A 48 -5.16 18.41 -17.82
N PRO A 49 -4.11 18.70 -17.04
CA PRO A 49 -3.04 17.74 -16.84
C PRO A 49 -3.57 16.51 -16.09
N SER A 50 -3.40 15.31 -16.66
CA SER A 50 -3.80 14.04 -16.01
C SER A 50 -2.74 13.51 -15.03
N TRP A 51 -1.53 14.08 -15.05
CA TRP A 51 -0.41 13.69 -14.18
C TRP A 51 -0.71 13.77 -12.67
N PRO A 52 -1.46 14.75 -12.10
CA PRO A 52 -1.67 14.83 -10.64
C PRO A 52 -2.41 13.61 -10.08
N ALA A 53 -3.38 13.07 -10.84
CA ALA A 53 -4.10 11.88 -10.45
C ALA A 53 -3.16 10.66 -10.42
N ARG A 54 -2.34 10.49 -11.46
CA ARG A 54 -1.36 9.39 -11.56
C ARG A 54 -0.36 9.41 -10.40
N TRP A 55 0.18 10.59 -10.05
CA TRP A 55 1.07 10.76 -8.91
C TRP A 55 0.40 10.49 -7.56
N THR A 56 -0.87 10.88 -7.41
CA THR A 56 -1.63 10.58 -6.20
C THR A 56 -1.80 9.06 -6.01
N VAL A 57 -2.10 8.34 -7.09
CA VAL A 57 -2.22 6.86 -7.06
C VAL A 57 -0.89 6.21 -6.71
N ILE A 58 0.23 6.63 -7.32
CA ILE A 58 1.56 6.10 -6.98
C ILE A 58 1.92 6.40 -5.52
N GLY A 59 1.73 7.64 -5.08
CA GLY A 59 2.03 8.05 -3.70
C GLY A 59 1.20 7.29 -2.67
N GLY A 60 -0.11 7.18 -2.90
CA GLY A 60 -1.01 6.40 -2.05
C GLY A 60 -0.65 4.91 -2.04
N SER A 61 -0.28 4.36 -3.19
CA SER A 61 0.16 2.96 -3.31
C SER A 61 1.47 2.70 -2.55
N ALA A 62 2.42 3.63 -2.61
CA ALA A 62 3.66 3.54 -1.84
C ALA A 62 3.40 3.57 -0.33
N LEU A 63 2.53 4.47 0.13
CA LEU A 63 2.16 4.54 1.54
C LEU A 63 1.44 3.26 2.00
N ALA A 64 0.51 2.74 1.20
CA ALA A 64 -0.19 1.50 1.49
C ALA A 64 0.77 0.30 1.52
N MET A 65 1.68 0.19 0.54
CA MET A 65 2.71 -0.85 0.51
C MET A 65 3.56 -0.83 1.78
N LEU A 66 4.01 0.36 2.22
CA LEU A 66 4.77 0.51 3.48
C LEU A 66 3.95 0.04 4.69
N ASN A 67 2.67 0.42 4.77
CA ASN A 67 1.79 -0.04 5.84
C ASN A 67 1.69 -1.58 5.88
N TYR A 68 1.51 -2.21 4.72
CA TYR A 68 1.45 -3.66 4.61
C TYR A 68 2.75 -4.35 5.04
N LEU A 69 3.91 -3.78 4.70
CA LEU A 69 5.21 -4.27 5.15
C LEU A 69 5.40 -4.11 6.66
N VAL A 70 4.96 -2.98 7.24
CA VAL A 70 5.01 -2.75 8.68
C VAL A 70 4.11 -3.75 9.41
N MET A 71 2.89 -3.99 8.94
CA MET A 71 1.98 -4.98 9.52
C MET A 71 2.56 -6.39 9.44
N ALA A 72 3.13 -6.78 8.30
CA ALA A 72 3.83 -8.05 8.16
C ALA A 72 5.01 -8.18 9.13
N TYR A 73 5.79 -7.11 9.29
CA TYR A 73 6.91 -7.08 10.23
C TYR A 73 6.44 -7.24 11.68
N ILE A 74 5.42 -6.49 12.11
CA ILE A 74 4.89 -6.57 13.48
C ILE A 74 4.32 -7.97 13.74
N ASP A 75 3.54 -8.55 12.82
CA ASP A 75 2.97 -9.89 13.00
C ASP A 75 4.03 -11.00 13.14
N ILE A 76 5.18 -10.82 12.48
CA ILE A 76 6.31 -11.77 12.55
C ILE A 76 7.15 -11.55 13.81
N PHE A 77 7.52 -10.30 14.11
CA PHE A 77 8.54 -9.98 15.12
C PHE A 77 7.99 -9.47 16.46
N LYS A 78 6.78 -8.91 16.49
CA LYS A 78 6.13 -8.33 17.67
C LYS A 78 4.62 -8.61 17.72
N PRO A 79 4.19 -9.88 17.63
CA PRO A 79 2.77 -10.23 17.57
C PRO A 79 1.97 -9.77 18.79
N GLU A 80 2.60 -9.65 19.96
CA GLU A 80 1.98 -9.18 21.20
C GLU A 80 1.34 -7.78 21.07
N LEU A 81 1.87 -6.92 20.19
CA LEU A 81 1.28 -5.61 19.93
C LEU A 81 -0.07 -5.72 19.20
N LEU A 82 -0.20 -6.66 18.26
CA LEU A 82 -1.45 -6.88 17.53
C LEU A 82 -2.48 -7.60 18.40
N ASP A 83 -2.04 -8.55 19.22
CA ASP A 83 -2.93 -9.27 20.14
C ASP A 83 -3.56 -8.32 21.18
N SER A 84 -2.82 -7.28 21.60
CA SER A 84 -3.30 -6.25 22.54
C SER A 84 -4.35 -5.32 21.92
N GLU A 85 -4.24 -5.00 20.62
CA GLU A 85 -5.26 -4.21 19.91
C GLU A 85 -6.53 -5.02 19.65
N VAL A 86 -6.40 -6.32 19.39
CA VAL A 86 -7.53 -7.22 19.13
C VAL A 86 -8.29 -7.55 20.41
N ASN A 87 -7.59 -7.66 21.55
CA ASN A 87 -8.19 -7.92 22.84
C ASN A 87 -7.66 -6.95 23.91
N PRO A 88 -8.36 -5.81 24.12
CA PRO A 88 -7.91 -4.73 25.01
C PRO A 88 -7.80 -5.14 26.49
N ASP A 89 -8.36 -6.29 26.87
CA ASP A 89 -8.30 -6.84 28.23
C ASP A 89 -7.05 -7.73 28.47
N THR A 90 -6.16 -7.87 27.47
CA THR A 90 -4.91 -8.65 27.59
C THR A 90 -3.76 -7.69 27.91
N PRO A 91 -3.16 -7.73 29.12
CA PRO A 91 -2.02 -6.88 29.43
C PRO A 91 -0.81 -7.25 28.56
N PRO A 92 0.00 -6.27 28.10
CA PRO A 92 1.27 -6.56 27.43
C PRO A 92 2.18 -7.33 28.40
N GLN A 93 2.52 -8.58 28.06
CA GLN A 93 3.42 -9.39 28.88
C GLN A 93 4.87 -8.97 28.57
N HIS A 94 5.40 -8.11 29.44
CA HIS A 94 6.82 -7.76 29.52
C HIS A 94 7.66 -8.92 30.04
#